data_AF-A0A317Z5L6-F1
#
_entry.id   AF-A0A317Z5L6-F1
#
_cell.length_a   1.000
_cell.length_b   1.000
_cell.length_c   1.000
_cell.angle_alpha   90.00
_cell.angle_beta   90.00
_cell.angle_gamma   90.00
#
_symmetry.space_group_name_H-M   'P 1'
#
loop_
_entity.id
_entity.type
_entity.pdbx_description
1 polymer ?
#
loop_
_entity_poly.entity_id
_entity_poly.type
_entity_poly.pdbx_seq_one_letter_code
_entity_poly.pdbx_strand_id
1 'polypeptide(L)' 'ISVPIFLTDGMNDTPVEIQLRTIGMDMWASLEHKLHYKNQRGDSEMYCDTLKACAMEIGDVEEKMQR' A
#
# COMPACT_ATOMS: atom_id res chain seq x y z
N ILE A 1 -3.92 2.78 -17.83
CA ILE A 1 -5.28 3.19 -18.22
C ILE A 1 -5.28 4.71 -18.27
N SER A 2 -5.88 5.30 -19.30
CA SER A 2 -6.03 6.75 -19.39
C SER A 2 -7.52 7.07 -19.38
N VAL A 3 -7.91 8.02 -18.53
CA VAL A 3 -9.31 8.43 -18.38
C VAL A 3 -9.43 9.86 -18.89
N PRO A 4 -10.38 10.13 -19.79
CA PRO A 4 -10.59 11.48 -20.25
C PRO A 4 -11.26 12.32 -19.17
N ILE A 5 -10.58 13.41 -18.78
CA ILE A 5 -11.08 14.41 -17.85
C ILE A 5 -11.50 15.63 -18.67
N PHE A 6 -12.76 16.03 -18.56
CA PHE A 6 -13.28 17.23 -19.22
C PHE A 6 -13.10 18.44 -18.31
N LEU A 7 -12.15 19.30 -18.67
CA LEU A 7 -11.90 20.58 -18.01
C LEU A 7 -12.47 21.72 -18.86
N THR A 8 -12.55 22.92 -18.28
CA THR A 8 -13.05 24.12 -18.98
C THR A 8 -12.23 24.46 -20.23
N ASP A 9 -10.92 24.15 -20.22
CA ASP A 9 -9.99 24.35 -21.34
C ASP A 9 -9.94 23.17 -22.34
N GLY A 10 -10.77 22.13 -22.14
CA GLY A 10 -10.88 20.99 -23.04
C GLY A 10 -10.66 19.62 -22.39
N MET A 11 -10.70 18.58 -23.23
CA MET A 11 -10.55 17.17 -22.84
C MET A 11 -9.06 16.83 -22.68
N ASN A 12 -8.67 16.37 -21.49
CA ASN A 12 -7.32 15.90 -21.20
C ASN A 12 -7.34 14.41 -20.89
N ASP A 13 -6.64 13.62 -21.69
CA ASP A 13 -6.47 12.19 -21.42
C ASP A 13 -5.35 11.99 -20.40
N THR A 14 -5.72 11.65 -19.17
CA THR A 14 -4.78 11.60 -18.04
C THR A 14 -4.49 10.15 -17.68
N PRO A 15 -3.21 9.75 -17.56
CA PRO A 15 -2.86 8.41 -17.08
C PRO A 15 -3.27 8.26 -15.61
N VAL A 16 -3.91 7.14 -15.29
CA VAL A 16 -4.35 6.79 -13.93
C VAL A 16 -3.65 5.51 -13.49
N GLU A 17 -3.08 5.54 -12.28
CA GLU A 17 -2.58 4.36 -11.59
C GLU A 17 -3.68 3.81 -10.67
N ILE A 18 -4.06 2.55 -10.89
CA ILE A 18 -5.06 1.85 -10.07
C ILE A 18 -4.32 0.73 -9.33
N GLN A 19 -4.29 0.81 -8.01
CA GLN A 19 -3.74 -0.24 -7.17
C GLN A 19 -4.88 -1.04 -6.54
N LEU A 20 -4.97 -2.32 -6.90
CA LEU A 20 -5.91 -3.26 -6.30
C LEU A 20 -5.21 -3.99 -5.16
N ARG A 21 -5.77 -3.93 -3.95
CA ARG A 21 -5.19 -4.51 -2.74
C ARG A 21 -6.27 -5.16 -1.87
N THR A 22 -5.90 -6.19 -1.11
CA THR A 22 -6.73 -6.74 -0.04
C THR A 22 -6.70 -5.81 1.19
N ILE A 23 -7.62 -6.03 2.14
CA ILE A 23 -7.70 -5.22 3.36
C ILE A 23 -6.41 -5.38 4.19
N GLY A 24 -5.85 -6.58 4.26
CA GLY A 24 -4.59 -6.87 4.95
C GLY A 24 -3.39 -6.18 4.31
N MET A 25 -3.33 -6.16 2.97
CA MET A 25 -2.28 -5.43 2.25
C MET A 25 -2.33 -3.92 2.49
N ASP A 26 -3.53 -3.34 2.58
CA ASP A 26 -3.69 -1.90 2.88
C ASP A 26 -3.30 -1.57 4.33
N MET A 27 -3.67 -2.44 5.28
CA MET A 27 -3.28 -2.31 6.68
C MET A 27 -1.76 -2.40 6.87
N TRP A 28 -1.12 -3.37 6.22
CA TRP A 28 0.32 -3.54 6.29
C TRP A 28 1.08 -2.35 5.69
N ALA A 29 0.70 -1.91 4.49
CA ALA A 29 1.35 -0.78 3.81
C ALA A 29 1.17 0.54 4.56
N SER A 30 0.00 0.76 5.16
CA SER A 30 -0.25 1.93 6.01
C SER A 30 0.65 1.95 7.25
N LEU A 31 0.88 0.79 7.86
CA LEU A 31 1.75 0.64 9.02
C LEU A 31 3.22 0.87 8.65
N GLU A 32 3.70 0.21 7.61
CA GLU A 32 5.08 0.36 7.11
C GLU A 32 5.38 1.82 6.75
N HIS A 33 4.52 2.46 5.96
CA HIS A 33 4.69 3.84 5.53
C HIS A 33 4.74 4.81 6.73
N LYS A 34 3.85 4.62 7.72
CA LYS A 34 3.84 5.44 8.94
C LYS A 34 5.10 5.26 9.77
N LEU A 35 5.62 4.04 9.83
CA LEU A 35 6.85 3.73 10.55
C LEU A 35 8.07 4.35 9.86
N HIS A 36 8.18 4.16 8.54
CA HIS A 36 9.27 4.66 7.72
C HIS A 36 9.33 6.20 7.73
N TYR A 37 8.18 6.87 7.69
CA TYR A 37 8.13 8.34 7.70
C TYR A 37 8.49 8.95 9.06
N LYS A 38 8.13 8.29 10.18
CA LYS A 38 8.46 8.78 11.53
C LYS A 38 9.89 8.43 11.99
N ASN A 39 10.48 7.35 11.46
CA ASN A 39 11.80 6.85 11.84
C ASN A 39 12.96 7.31 10.94
N GLN A 40 12.90 8.53 10.37
CA GLN A 40 14.02 9.12 9.62
C GLN A 40 15.36 9.23 10.40
N ARG A 41 15.43 8.80 11.66
CA ARG A 41 16.58 8.89 12.57
C ARG A 41 17.34 7.58 12.84
N GLY A 42 17.05 6.48 12.13
CA GLY A 42 17.93 5.29 12.11
C GLY A 42 17.42 4.03 12.81
N ASP A 43 16.21 4.03 13.38
CA ASP A 43 15.61 2.85 14.02
C ASP A 43 14.83 1.93 13.06
N SER A 44 14.83 2.19 11.76
CA SER A 44 14.05 1.40 10.79
C SER A 44 14.46 -0.07 10.70
N GLU A 45 15.73 -0.41 10.94
CA GLU A 45 16.19 -1.80 10.87
C GLU A 45 15.55 -2.68 11.95
N MET A 46 15.31 -2.13 13.15
CA MET A 46 14.76 -2.90 14.28
C MET A 46 13.34 -3.41 14.04
N TYR A 47 12.56 -2.68 13.24
CA TYR A 47 11.18 -3.03 12.95
C TYR A 47 10.99 -3.77 11.63
N CYS A 48 12.03 -3.86 10.80
CA CYS A 48 11.95 -4.49 9.48
C CYS A 48 11.57 -5.98 9.59
N ASP A 49 12.25 -6.71 10.49
CA ASP A 49 11.98 -8.13 10.70
C ASP A 49 10.57 -8.38 11.24
N THR A 50 10.11 -7.55 12.18
CA THR A 50 8.76 -7.64 12.74
C THR A 50 7.69 -7.30 11.70
N LEU A 51 7.90 -6.25 10.89
CA LEU A 51 6.98 -5.88 9.81
C LEU A 51 6.90 -7.01 8.77
N LYS A 52 8.02 -7.66 8.46
CA LYS A 52 8.05 -8.81 7.55
C LYS A 52 7.29 -10.01 8.10
N ALA A 53 7.44 -10.32 9.39
CA ALA A 53 6.67 -11.37 10.05
C ALA A 53 5.16 -11.07 10.03
N CYS A 54 4.75 -9.84 10.37
CA CYS A 54 3.35 -9.42 10.27
C CYS A 54 2.80 -9.51 8.84
N ALA A 55 3.61 -9.19 7.82
CA ALA A 55 3.21 -9.34 6.42
C ALA A 55 2.86 -10.79 6.08
N MET A 56 3.71 -11.73 6.51
CA MET A 56 3.52 -13.16 6.29
C MET A 56 2.28 -13.68 7.02
N GLU A 57 2.08 -13.31 8.28
CA GLU A 57 0.89 -13.70 9.05
C GLU A 57 -0.40 -13.20 8.43
N ILE A 58 -0.43 -11.94 7.97
CA ILE A 58 -1.60 -11.37 7.29
C ILE A 58 -1.87 -12.14 5.99
N GLY A 59 -0.83 -12.45 5.21
CA GLY A 59 -0.96 -13.25 3.99
C GLY A 59 -1.55 -14.63 4.24
N ASP A 60 -1.06 -15.33 5.27
CA ASP A 60 -1.57 -16.66 5.66
C ASP A 60 -3.03 -16.61 6.13
N VAL A 61 -3.42 -15.56 6.85
CA VAL A 61 -4.80 -15.36 7.31
C VAL A 61 -5.72 -15.08 6.12
N GLU A 62 -5.31 -14.21 5.20
CA GLU A 62 -6.09 -13.90 4.00
C GLU A 62 -6.23 -15.12 3.07
N GLU A 63 -5.17 -15.91 2.88
CA GLU A 63 -5.23 -17.16 2.11
C GLU A 63 -6.22 -18.16 2.73
N LYS A 64 -6.23 -18.29 4.07
CA LYS A 64 -7.19 -19.14 4.79
C LYS A 64 -8.62 -18.63 4.67
N MET A 65 -8.85 -17.32 4.69
CA MET A 65 -10.19 -16.73 4.55
C MET A 65 -10.73 -16.81 3.12
N GLN A 66 -9.84 -16.90 2.12
CA GLN A 66 -10.23 -17.01 0.71
C GLN A 66 -10.58 -18.45 0.28
N ARG A 67 -10.22 -19.45 1.09
CA ARG A 67 -10.65 -20.86 0.93
C ARG A 67 -12.04 -21.11 1.52
#